data_AF-A0A920HQK4-F1
#
_entry.id   AF-A0A920HQK4-F1
#
_cell.length_a   1.000
_cell.length_b   1.000
_cell.length_c   1.000
_cell.angle_alpha   90.00
_cell.angle_beta   90.00
_cell.angle_gamma   90.00
#
_symmetry.space_group_name_H-M   'P 1'
#
loop_
_entity.id
_entity.type
_entity.pdbx_description
1 polymer ?
#
loop_
_entity_poly.entity_id
_entity_poly.type
_entity_poly.pdbx_seq_one_letter_code
_entity_poly.pdbx_strand_id
1 'polypeptide(L)'
;MFDSQFDVIVVGGGHAGAEAAAASANLGAKTLLVTMNLQTIGQMSCNPAMGGIAKGQIVREIDAMGGYSGIVSDLTSIQFKMLNKSKGPAMWSPRVQSDRAQFALKWREMLESTTNLDFYQDMVVGLIVEKNKIKGVITGLGNKYILVLLF
;
A
#
# COMPACT_ATOMS: atom_id res chain seq x y z
N MET A 1 29.06 8.62 1.27
CA MET A 1 28.02 9.49 1.87
C MET A 1 26.70 8.86 1.46
N PHE A 2 25.81 8.51 2.39
CA PHE A 2 24.54 7.86 2.04
C PHE A 2 23.55 8.94 1.61
N ASP A 3 22.94 8.79 0.42
CA ASP A 3 22.23 9.90 -0.23
C ASP A 3 20.92 10.30 0.45
N SER A 4 20.26 9.38 1.17
CA SER A 4 19.02 9.68 1.89
C SER A 4 18.80 8.74 3.09
N GLN A 5 18.33 9.31 4.21
CA GLN A 5 17.89 8.59 5.40
C GLN A 5 16.36 8.59 5.51
N PHE A 6 15.79 7.46 5.90
CA PHE A 6 14.36 7.20 6.06
C PHE A 6 14.09 6.42 7.34
N ASP A 7 12.94 6.62 7.97
CA ASP A 7 12.52 5.83 9.13
C ASP A 7 11.97 4.46 8.71
N VAL A 8 11.26 4.43 7.57
CA VAL A 8 10.67 3.22 6.99
C VAL A 8 10.97 3.16 5.50
N ILE A 9 11.34 1.98 5.02
CA ILE A 9 11.50 1.70 3.60
C ILE A 9 10.57 0.56 3.23
N VAL A 10 9.62 0.82 2.34
CA VAL A 10 8.67 -0.16 1.81
C VAL A 10 9.15 -0.61 0.43
N VAL A 11 9.23 -1.92 0.23
CA VAL A 11 9.68 -2.51 -1.04
C VAL A 11 8.50 -3.14 -1.78
N GLY A 12 8.10 -2.49 -2.87
CA GLY A 12 7.03 -2.92 -3.77
C GLY A 12 5.72 -2.14 -3.58
N GLY A 13 5.20 -1.54 -4.65
CA GLY A 13 3.97 -0.73 -4.65
C GLY A 13 2.66 -1.51 -4.86
N GLY A 14 2.60 -2.79 -4.51
CA GLY A 14 1.33 -3.55 -4.54
C GLY A 14 0.37 -3.12 -3.44
N HIS A 15 -0.83 -3.71 -3.36
CA HIS A 15 -1.84 -3.35 -2.34
C HIS A 15 -1.30 -3.30 -0.90
N ALA A 16 -0.50 -4.30 -0.51
CA ALA A 16 0.10 -4.34 0.82
C ALA A 16 1.15 -3.24 1.04
N GLY A 17 1.99 -2.98 0.03
CA GLY A 17 3.02 -1.95 0.13
C GLY A 17 2.43 -0.53 0.08
N ALA A 18 1.35 -0.33 -0.69
CA ALA A 18 0.60 0.92 -0.71
C ALA A 18 0.01 1.24 0.67
N GLU A 19 -0.65 0.27 1.31
CA GLU A 19 -1.14 0.43 2.69
C GLU A 19 0.00 0.64 3.69
N ALA A 20 1.07 -0.16 3.62
CA ALA A 20 2.19 -0.03 4.54
C ALA A 20 2.85 1.35 4.45
N ALA A 21 3.03 1.85 3.22
CA ALA A 21 3.62 3.16 2.96
C ALA A 21 2.71 4.30 3.44
N ALA A 22 1.41 4.22 3.17
CA ALA A 22 0.44 5.18 3.67
C ALA A 22 0.40 5.19 5.21
N ALA A 23 0.35 4.00 5.83
CA ALA A 23 0.26 3.86 7.27
C ALA A 23 1.49 4.44 7.99
N SER A 24 2.71 4.09 7.56
CA SER A 24 3.92 4.61 8.19
C SER A 24 4.06 6.12 8.02
N ALA A 25 3.75 6.65 6.82
CA ALA A 25 3.83 8.07 6.54
C ALA A 25 2.80 8.89 7.34
N ASN A 26 1.55 8.41 7.44
CA ASN A 26 0.48 9.02 8.25
C ASN A 26 0.76 9.00 9.75
N LEU A 27 1.55 8.02 10.24
CA LEU A 27 2.04 8.00 11.61
C LEU A 27 3.24 8.95 11.85
N GLY A 28 3.67 9.68 10.82
CA GLY A 28 4.74 10.68 10.90
C GLY A 28 6.13 10.17 10.55
N ALA A 29 6.27 8.91 10.15
CA ALA A 29 7.57 8.35 9.78
C ALA A 29 7.97 8.81 8.37
N LYS A 30 9.22 9.26 8.19
CA LYS A 30 9.76 9.55 6.86
C LYS A 30 9.90 8.25 6.08
N THR A 31 9.01 8.03 5.12
CA THR A 31 8.82 6.75 4.45
C THR A 31 9.27 6.83 3.00
N LEU A 32 10.03 5.82 2.55
CA LEU A 32 10.36 5.62 1.13
C LEU A 32 9.63 4.40 0.59
N LEU A 33 8.83 4.56 -0.47
CA LEU A 33 8.31 3.45 -1.26
C LEU A 33 9.19 3.23 -2.50
N VAL A 34 9.93 2.12 -2.52
CA VAL A 34 10.71 1.69 -3.69
C VAL A 34 9.90 0.69 -4.49
N THR A 35 9.71 0.94 -5.79
CA THR A 35 8.99 0.00 -6.66
C THR A 35 9.56 -0.03 -8.06
N MET A 36 9.45 -1.16 -8.76
CA MET A 36 9.97 -1.31 -10.11
C MET A 36 9.24 -0.44 -11.14
N ASN A 37 7.97 -0.10 -10.89
CA ASN A 37 7.18 0.72 -11.79
C ASN A 37 6.13 1.54 -11.02
N LEU A 38 6.28 2.86 -11.04
CA LEU A 38 5.38 3.80 -10.37
C LEU A 38 3.99 3.83 -11.00
N GLN A 39 3.86 3.45 -12.27
CA GLN A 39 2.57 3.40 -12.97
C GLN A 39 1.71 2.21 -12.53
N THR A 40 2.31 1.20 -11.87
CA THR A 40 1.61 -0.03 -11.45
C THR A 40 1.29 -0.06 -9.96
N ILE A 41 1.42 1.08 -9.26
CA ILE A 41 1.07 1.17 -7.84
C ILE A 41 -0.41 0.85 -7.65
N GLY A 42 -0.71 -0.03 -6.68
CA GLY A 42 -2.08 -0.42 -6.35
C GLY A 42 -2.84 -1.12 -7.49
N GLN A 43 -2.15 -1.62 -8.53
CA GLN A 43 -2.82 -2.22 -9.69
C GLN A 43 -3.53 -3.53 -9.32
N MET A 44 -4.78 -3.68 -9.78
CA MET A 44 -5.52 -4.94 -9.72
C MET A 44 -5.05 -5.91 -10.81
N SER A 45 -4.26 -6.93 -10.43
CA SER A 45 -3.70 -7.93 -11.36
C SER A 45 -4.66 -9.08 -11.70
N CYS A 46 -5.60 -9.41 -10.81
CA CYS A 46 -6.53 -10.53 -10.98
C CYS A 46 -7.92 -10.03 -11.39
N ASN A 47 -8.93 -10.17 -10.53
CA ASN A 47 -10.27 -9.69 -10.77
C ASN A 47 -10.43 -8.21 -10.35
N PRO A 48 -11.24 -7.42 -11.07
CA PRO A 48 -11.45 -6.00 -10.76
C PRO A 48 -12.42 -5.80 -9.57
N ALA A 49 -12.22 -6.55 -8.47
CA ALA A 49 -13.15 -6.59 -7.35
C ALA A 49 -12.43 -6.50 -6.00
N MET A 50 -13.00 -5.70 -5.09
CA MET A 50 -12.58 -5.62 -3.69
C MET A 50 -13.68 -6.14 -2.76
N GLY A 51 -13.25 -6.73 -1.64
CA GLY A 51 -14.16 -7.38 -0.69
C GLY A 51 -14.66 -8.76 -1.15
N GLY A 52 -15.88 -9.11 -0.77
CA GLY A 52 -16.42 -10.47 -0.83
C GLY A 52 -16.29 -11.21 0.49
N ILE A 53 -16.79 -12.46 0.57
CA ILE A 53 -16.81 -13.21 1.84
C ILE A 53 -15.42 -13.23 2.51
N ALA A 54 -15.38 -12.94 3.81
CA ALA A 54 -14.19 -12.65 4.63
C ALA A 54 -13.43 -11.37 4.22
N LYS A 55 -13.08 -11.21 2.94
CA LYS A 55 -12.32 -10.06 2.42
C LYS A 55 -13.00 -8.71 2.70
N GLY A 56 -14.32 -8.66 2.62
CA GLY A 56 -15.09 -7.44 2.87
C GLY A 56 -15.03 -6.99 4.33
N GLN A 57 -14.82 -7.92 5.27
CA GLN A 57 -14.59 -7.58 6.68
C GLN A 57 -13.19 -7.03 6.86
N ILE A 58 -12.16 -7.66 6.27
CA ILE A 58 -10.78 -7.16 6.29
C ILE A 58 -10.69 -5.74 5.71
N VAL A 59 -11.34 -5.48 4.57
CA VAL A 59 -11.36 -4.13 3.98
C VAL A 59 -12.00 -3.11 4.93
N ARG A 60 -13.05 -3.50 5.68
CA ARG A 60 -13.69 -2.64 6.68
C ARG A 60 -12.82 -2.43 7.92
N GLU A 61 -12.08 -3.44 8.35
CA GLU A 61 -11.12 -3.33 9.45
C GLU A 61 -9.96 -2.40 9.08
N ILE A 62 -9.41 -2.54 7.86
CA ILE A 62 -8.39 -1.63 7.33
C ILE A 62 -8.90 -0.20 7.30
N ASP A 63 -10.11 0.03 6.78
CA ASP A 63 -10.76 1.34 6.74
C ASP A 63 -10.94 1.93 8.16
N ALA A 64 -11.40 1.13 9.12
CA ALA A 64 -11.54 1.55 10.52
C ALA A 64 -10.21 1.91 11.19
N MET A 65 -9.10 1.31 10.74
CA MET A 65 -7.74 1.64 11.17
C MET A 65 -7.15 2.87 10.45
N GLY A 66 -7.89 3.50 9.52
CA GLY A 66 -7.44 4.63 8.74
C GLY A 66 -6.68 4.27 7.46
N GLY A 67 -6.75 3.01 7.02
CA GLY A 67 -6.18 2.56 5.75
C GLY A 67 -6.99 3.02 4.54
N TYR A 68 -6.37 2.98 3.35
CA TYR A 68 -6.93 3.61 2.14
C TYR A 68 -7.77 2.66 1.29
N SER A 69 -7.64 1.35 1.45
CA SER A 69 -8.26 0.34 0.58
C SER A 69 -9.77 0.47 0.49
N GLY A 70 -10.44 0.79 1.61
CA GLY A 70 -11.89 1.03 1.64
C GLY A 70 -12.26 2.26 0.82
N ILE A 71 -11.61 3.39 1.10
CA ILE A 71 -11.82 4.67 0.43
C ILE A 71 -11.58 4.58 -1.08
N VAL A 72 -10.44 4.00 -1.50
CA VAL A 72 -10.11 3.82 -2.92
C VAL A 72 -11.14 2.92 -3.62
N SER A 73 -11.57 1.85 -2.95
CA SER A 73 -12.60 0.94 -3.47
C SER A 73 -13.93 1.68 -3.70
N ASP A 74 -14.31 2.54 -2.78
CA ASP A 74 -15.57 3.29 -2.87
C ASP A 74 -15.53 4.34 -4.00
N LEU A 75 -14.45 5.10 -4.11
CA LEU A 75 -14.29 6.18 -5.10
C LEU A 75 -14.19 5.68 -6.54
N THR A 76 -13.85 4.41 -6.74
CA THR A 76 -13.60 3.82 -8.07
C THR A 76 -14.61 2.73 -8.43
N SER A 77 -15.64 2.63 -7.60
CA SER A 77 -16.71 1.65 -7.73
C SER A 77 -17.55 1.86 -8.99
N ILE A 78 -17.90 0.74 -9.63
CA ILE A 78 -18.91 0.66 -10.70
C ILE A 78 -20.17 -0.02 -10.16
N GLN A 79 -19.99 -1.02 -9.29
CA GLN A 79 -21.09 -1.78 -8.71
C GLN A 79 -20.78 -2.21 -7.28
N PHE A 80 -21.74 -1.99 -6.38
CA PHE A 80 -21.72 -2.56 -5.04
C PHE A 80 -22.71 -3.69 -4.87
N LYS A 81 -22.34 -4.69 -4.08
CA LYS A 81 -23.23 -5.76 -3.66
C LYS A 81 -22.94 -6.13 -2.21
N MET A 82 -24.00 -6.26 -1.42
CA MET A 82 -23.93 -6.92 -0.12
C MET A 82 -24.14 -8.42 -0.33
N LEU A 83 -23.14 -9.24 -0.01
CA LEU A 83 -23.23 -10.69 -0.05
C LEU A 83 -23.91 -11.22 1.22
N ASN A 84 -24.53 -12.41 1.11
CA ASN A 84 -25.21 -13.10 2.22
C ASN A 84 -26.32 -12.28 2.93
N LYS A 85 -26.98 -11.35 2.22
CA LYS A 85 -28.01 -10.47 2.81
C LYS A 85 -29.14 -11.24 3.52
N SER A 86 -29.47 -12.44 3.06
CA SER A 86 -30.49 -13.31 3.66
C SER A 86 -30.07 -14.07 4.92
N LYS A 87 -28.77 -14.08 5.29
CA LYS A 87 -28.23 -14.86 6.42
C LYS A 87 -28.01 -14.03 7.69
N GLY A 88 -28.56 -12.81 7.73
CA GLY A 88 -28.44 -11.88 8.85
C GLY A 88 -27.12 -11.10 8.92
N PRO A 89 -27.06 -9.98 9.68
CA PRO A 89 -25.96 -9.01 9.64
C PRO A 89 -24.57 -9.58 9.93
N ALA A 90 -24.46 -10.55 10.85
CA ALA A 90 -23.20 -11.18 11.20
C ALA A 90 -22.55 -11.92 10.02
N MET A 91 -23.34 -12.34 9.02
CA MET A 91 -22.86 -13.05 7.84
C MET A 91 -22.72 -12.16 6.60
N TRP A 92 -23.10 -10.88 6.69
CA TRP A 92 -23.03 -9.94 5.58
C TRP A 92 -21.57 -9.65 5.21
N SER A 93 -21.33 -9.41 3.92
CA SER A 93 -19.99 -9.02 3.48
C SER A 93 -20.07 -8.12 2.25
N PRO A 94 -19.50 -6.89 2.32
CA PRO A 94 -19.51 -5.98 1.18
C PRO A 94 -18.57 -6.48 0.08
N ARG A 95 -18.99 -6.29 -1.17
CA ARG A 95 -18.18 -6.53 -2.35
C ARG A 95 -18.42 -5.42 -3.35
N VAL A 96 -17.35 -4.91 -3.95
CA VAL A 96 -17.40 -3.92 -5.01
C VAL A 96 -16.72 -4.47 -6.27
N GLN A 97 -17.21 -4.07 -7.44
CA GLN A 97 -16.47 -4.11 -8.70
C GLN A 97 -16.00 -2.68 -8.99
N SER A 98 -14.71 -2.50 -9.24
CA SER A 98 -14.10 -1.19 -9.50
C SER A 98 -13.57 -1.09 -10.92
N ASP A 99 -13.51 0.12 -11.45
CA ASP A 99 -12.75 0.40 -12.67
C ASP A 99 -11.25 0.21 -12.37
N ARG A 100 -10.56 -0.65 -13.14
CA ARG A 100 -9.14 -0.96 -12.89
C ARG A 100 -8.23 0.25 -13.04
N ALA A 101 -8.49 1.09 -14.03
CA ALA A 101 -7.66 2.25 -14.32
C ALA A 101 -7.87 3.31 -13.25
N GLN A 102 -9.13 3.59 -12.88
CA GLN A 102 -9.44 4.52 -11.81
C GLN A 102 -8.93 4.03 -10.45
N PHE A 103 -8.99 2.72 -10.17
CA PHE A 103 -8.44 2.15 -8.93
C PHE A 103 -6.94 2.40 -8.77
N ALA A 104 -6.16 2.11 -9.81
CA ALA A 104 -4.71 2.36 -9.78
C ALA A 104 -4.39 3.86 -9.73
N LEU A 105 -5.11 4.68 -10.52
CA LEU A 105 -4.95 6.14 -10.49
C LEU A 105 -5.25 6.70 -9.10
N LYS A 106 -6.34 6.25 -8.47
CA LYS A 106 -6.76 6.80 -7.18
C LYS A 106 -5.82 6.42 -6.04
N TRP A 107 -5.29 5.19 -6.07
CA TRP A 107 -4.19 4.79 -5.18
C TRP A 107 -3.01 5.74 -5.30
N ARG A 108 -2.58 6.00 -6.53
CA ARG A 108 -1.44 6.87 -6.81
C ARG A 108 -1.69 8.30 -6.31
N GLU A 109 -2.83 8.90 -6.63
CA GLU A 109 -3.20 10.25 -6.17
C GLU A 109 -3.17 10.35 -4.64
N MET A 110 -3.78 9.38 -3.93
CA MET A 110 -3.82 9.39 -2.48
C MET A 110 -2.44 9.27 -1.85
N LEU A 111 -1.59 8.38 -2.39
CA LEU A 111 -0.21 8.23 -1.92
C LEU A 111 0.63 9.47 -2.23
N GLU A 112 0.54 10.04 -3.43
CA GLU A 112 1.25 11.28 -3.80
C GLU A 112 0.82 12.48 -2.94
N SER A 113 -0.43 12.48 -2.44
CA SER A 113 -0.92 13.49 -1.50
C SER A 113 -0.54 13.23 -0.03
N THR A 114 0.01 12.06 0.29
CA THR A 114 0.36 11.69 1.67
C THR A 114 1.69 12.32 2.06
N THR A 115 1.67 13.14 3.10
CA THR A 115 2.89 13.78 3.64
C THR A 115 3.88 12.74 4.18
N ASN A 116 5.18 13.03 4.11
CA ASN A 116 6.27 12.15 4.56
C ASN A 116 6.48 10.87 3.73
N LEU A 117 5.80 10.73 2.58
CA LEU A 117 5.97 9.60 1.68
C LEU A 117 6.70 10.01 0.40
N ASP A 118 7.91 9.47 0.21
CA ASP A 118 8.70 9.61 -1.01
C ASP A 118 8.61 8.34 -1.87
N PHE A 119 8.75 8.49 -3.19
CA PHE A 119 8.75 7.37 -4.14
C PHE A 119 10.07 7.25 -4.88
N TYR A 120 10.51 6.02 -5.12
CA TYR A 120 11.67 5.78 -5.97
C TYR A 120 11.43 4.59 -6.92
N GLN A 121 11.63 4.82 -8.22
CA GLN A 121 11.47 3.79 -9.23
C GLN A 121 12.77 3.03 -9.45
N ASP A 122 12.93 1.89 -8.78
CA ASP A 122 14.06 0.97 -8.99
C ASP A 122 13.70 -0.41 -8.40
N MET A 123 14.50 -1.42 -8.73
CA MET A 123 14.42 -2.74 -8.12
C MET A 123 15.31 -2.77 -6.86
N VAL A 124 14.79 -3.24 -5.73
CA VAL A 124 15.63 -3.57 -4.57
C VAL A 124 16.28 -4.92 -4.80
N VAL A 125 17.60 -4.97 -4.73
CA VAL A 125 18.41 -6.18 -5.00
C VAL A 125 19.09 -6.75 -3.76
N GLY A 126 19.12 -5.99 -2.66
CA GLY A 126 19.74 -6.45 -1.42
C GLY A 126 19.32 -5.66 -0.19
N LEU A 127 19.47 -6.29 0.97
CA LEU A 127 19.33 -5.65 2.28
C LEU A 127 20.71 -5.34 2.85
N ILE A 128 20.84 -4.20 3.52
CA ILE A 128 22.03 -3.85 4.30
C ILE A 128 21.77 -4.34 5.72
N VAL A 129 22.56 -5.32 6.19
CA VAL A 129 22.40 -5.93 7.52
C VAL A 129 23.69 -5.79 8.30
N GLU A 130 23.58 -5.25 9.51
CA GLU A 130 24.71 -5.11 10.45
C GLU A 130 24.31 -5.64 11.81
N LYS A 131 25.14 -6.52 12.40
CA LYS A 131 24.89 -7.10 13.74
C LYS A 131 23.46 -7.64 13.90
N ASN A 132 22.98 -8.35 12.88
CA ASN A 132 21.62 -8.93 12.82
C ASN A 132 20.47 -7.90 12.87
N LYS A 133 20.74 -6.62 12.56
CA LYS A 133 19.74 -5.56 12.38
C LYS A 133 19.74 -5.07 10.94
N ILE A 134 18.55 -4.85 10.36
CA ILE A 134 18.40 -4.23 9.05
C ILE A 134 18.75 -2.73 9.17
N LYS A 135 19.63 -2.25 8.29
CA LYS A 135 20.10 -0.86 8.22
C LYS A 135 19.69 -0.15 6.95
N GLY A 136 19.11 -0.84 5.99
CA GLY A 136 18.76 -0.22 4.71
C GLY A 136 18.60 -1.22 3.58
N VAL A 137 18.52 -0.68 2.37
CA VAL A 137 18.37 -1.44 1.13
C VAL A 137 19.35 -0.96 0.07
N ILE A 138 19.67 -1.85 -0.87
CA ILE A 138 20.49 -1.58 -2.05
C ILE A 138 19.59 -1.79 -3.27
N THR A 139 19.59 -0.83 -4.19
CA THR A 139 18.82 -0.92 -5.44
C THR A 139 19.66 -1.42 -6.61
N GLY A 140 19.01 -1.77 -7.71
CA GLY A 140 19.64 -2.31 -8.91
C GLY A 140 20.61 -1.34 -9.57
N LEU A 141 20.35 -0.03 -9.46
CA LEU A 141 21.27 1.02 -9.90
C LEU A 141 22.46 1.24 -8.94
N GLY A 142 22.53 0.50 -7.83
CA GLY A 142 23.60 0.59 -6.84
C GLY A 142 23.37 1.64 -5.75
N ASN A 143 22.21 2.31 -5.75
CA ASN A 143 21.87 3.30 -4.72
C ASN A 143 21.62 2.62 -3.37
N LYS A 144 21.98 3.33 -2.29
CA LYS A 144 21.85 2.83 -0.91
C LYS A 144 20.97 3.77 -0.11
N TYR A 145 19.85 3.24 0.39
CA TYR A 145 18.94 3.95 1.27
C TYR A 145 19.06 3.37 2.68
N ILE A 146 19.28 4.24 3.66
CA ILE A 146 19.55 3.84 5.04
C ILE A 146 18.33 4.08 5.92
N LEU A 147 18.03 3.10 6.78
CA LEU A 147 17.07 3.22 7.86
C LEU A 147 17.69 4.01 9.00
N VAL A 148 16.99 5.05 9.45
CA VAL A 148 17.22 5.68 10.75
C VAL A 148 16.83 4.64 11.79
N LEU A 149 17.75 4.32 12.70
CA LEU A 149 17.43 3.47 13.84
C LEU A 149 16.43 4.20 14.73
N LEU A 150 15.16 3.88 14.56
CA LEU A 150 14.20 4.01 15.63
C LEU A 150 14.45 2.80 16.55
N PHE A 151 15.12 3.08 17.69
CA PHE A 151 15.43 2.19 18.83
C PHE A 151 16.69 1.28 18.75
#